data_AF-A0A377E1D5-F1
#
_entry.id   AF-A0A377E1D5-F1
#
_cell.length_a   1.000
_cell.length_b   1.000
_cell.length_c   1.000
_cell.angle_alpha   90.00
_cell.angle_beta   90.00
_cell.angle_gamma   90.00
#
_symmetry.space_group_name_H-M   'P 1'
#
loop_
_entity.id
_entity.type
_entity.pdbx_description
1 polymer ?
#
loop_
_entity_poly.entity_id
_entity_poly.type
_entity_poly.pdbx_seq_one_letter_code
_entity_poly.pdbx_strand_id
1 'polypeptide(L)'
;MTVPALVPVRRLSPRRDQRELLATYRQLERAGIVENYELFKQYLVVERDASDPNRLNTLFPPDYVNQLRVFAVVNQFRLQYSEESA
;
A
#
# COMPACT_ATOMS: atom_id res chain seq x y z
N MET A 1 -4.01 14.50 -34.40
CA MET A 1 -3.70 14.72 -32.95
C MET A 1 -4.81 14.06 -32.16
N THR A 2 -4.63 12.79 -31.80
CA THR A 2 -5.61 12.02 -31.04
C THR A 2 -5.01 11.82 -29.66
N VAL A 3 -5.65 12.41 -28.64
CA VAL A 3 -5.27 12.24 -27.23
C VAL A 3 -5.49 10.76 -26.87
N PRO A 4 -4.49 10.03 -26.35
CA PRO A 4 -4.68 8.62 -26.02
C PRO A 4 -5.66 8.49 -24.85
N ALA A 5 -6.55 7.50 -24.95
CA ALA A 5 -7.55 7.23 -23.94
C ALA A 5 -6.87 6.97 -22.59
N LEU A 6 -7.25 7.77 -21.58
CA LEU A 6 -6.87 7.58 -20.18
C LEU A 6 -7.10 6.12 -19.79
N VAL A 7 -6.02 5.39 -19.54
CA VAL A 7 -6.08 4.08 -18.88
C VAL A 7 -6.81 4.31 -17.56
N PRO A 8 -7.91 3.59 -17.26
CA PRO A 8 -8.70 3.85 -16.09
C PRO A 8 -7.83 3.64 -14.85
N VAL A 9 -7.48 4.74 -14.17
CA VAL A 9 -6.83 4.70 -12.86
C VAL A 9 -7.75 3.90 -11.95
N ARG A 10 -7.31 2.70 -11.59
CA ARG A 10 -8.13 1.72 -10.90
C ARG A 10 -8.59 2.33 -9.57
N ARG A 11 -9.91 2.32 -9.35
CA ARG A 11 -10.54 2.99 -8.21
C ARG A 11 -10.02 2.44 -6.87
N LEU A 12 -9.43 3.30 -6.03
CA LEU A 12 -8.97 2.98 -4.68
C LEU A 12 -10.09 2.33 -3.86
N SER A 13 -9.81 1.19 -3.24
CA SER A 13 -10.81 0.36 -2.58
C SER A 13 -10.24 -0.15 -1.26
N PRO A 14 -10.60 0.46 -0.11
CA PRO A 14 -9.98 0.16 1.18
C PRO A 14 -9.94 -1.32 1.53
N ARG A 15 -11.04 -2.05 1.27
CA ARG A 15 -11.15 -3.50 1.53
C ARG A 15 -10.21 -4.36 0.68
N ARG A 16 -9.85 -3.88 -0.51
CA ARG A 16 -8.95 -4.61 -1.40
C ARG A 16 -7.50 -4.30 -1.05
N ASP A 17 -7.20 -3.03 -0.81
CA ASP A 17 -5.87 -2.57 -0.42
C ASP A 17 -5.46 -3.16 0.94
N GLN A 18 -6.39 -3.24 1.90
CA GLN A 18 -6.17 -3.94 3.18
C GLN A 18 -5.84 -5.43 2.99
N ARG A 19 -6.52 -6.11 2.06
CA ARG A 19 -6.24 -7.53 1.76
C ARG A 19 -4.86 -7.73 1.15
N GLU A 20 -4.44 -6.85 0.25
CA GLU A 20 -3.12 -6.90 -0.37
C GLU A 20 -2.01 -6.62 0.66
N LEU A 21 -2.22 -5.66 1.56
CA LEU A 21 -1.29 -5.38 2.68
C LEU A 21 -1.15 -6.56 3.63
N LEU A 22 -2.26 -7.20 4.01
CA LEU A 22 -2.25 -8.41 4.85
C LEU A 22 -1.54 -9.59 4.16
N ALA A 23 -1.80 -9.80 2.87
CA ALA A 23 -1.13 -10.85 2.10
C ALA A 23 0.39 -10.62 2.03
N THR A 24 0.80 -9.36 1.84
CA THR A 24 2.22 -8.96 1.83
C THR A 24 2.85 -9.16 3.22
N TYR A 25 2.16 -8.77 4.29
CA TYR A 25 2.64 -8.98 5.66
C TYR A 25 2.85 -10.46 5.98
N ARG A 26 1.96 -11.34 5.51
CA ARG A 26 2.15 -12.81 5.60
C ARG A 26 3.40 -13.31 4.89
N GLN A 27 3.77 -12.70 3.76
CA GLN A 27 5.01 -13.05 3.06
C GLN A 27 6.23 -12.59 3.84
N LEU A 28 6.18 -11.37 4.40
CA LEU A 28 7.24 -10.82 5.24
C LEU A 28 7.43 -11.65 6.53
N GLU A 29 6.34 -12.15 7.11
CA GLU A 29 6.38 -13.04 8.29
C GLU A 29 7.08 -14.36 7.96
N ARG A 30 6.74 -14.97 6.82
CA ARG A 30 7.42 -16.19 6.34
C ARG A 30 8.89 -15.96 6.00
N ALA A 31 9.25 -14.75 5.60
CA ALA A 31 10.64 -14.36 5.35
C ALA A 31 11.42 -14.04 6.63
N GLY A 32 10.78 -14.04 7.81
CA GLY A 32 11.41 -13.70 9.08
C GLY A 32 11.73 -12.21 9.24
N ILE A 33 11.02 -11.33 8.52
CA ILE A 33 11.22 -9.88 8.57
C ILE A 33 10.29 -9.23 9.60
N VAL A 34 9.07 -9.75 9.73
CA VAL A 34 8.05 -9.29 10.68
C VAL A 34 7.48 -10.45 11.48
N GLU A 35 6.88 -10.16 12.62
CA GLU A 35 6.21 -11.12 13.49
C GLU A 35 4.76 -10.69 13.76
N ASN A 36 4.01 -11.57 14.42
CA ASN A 36 2.68 -11.29 14.97
C ASN A 36 1.64 -10.84 13.93
N TYR A 37 1.47 -11.59 12.84
CA TYR A 37 0.47 -11.28 11.80
C TYR A 37 -0.94 -11.03 12.35
N GLU A 38 -1.40 -11.81 13.32
CA GLU A 38 -2.75 -11.63 13.89
C GLU A 38 -2.90 -10.30 14.64
N LEU A 39 -1.84 -9.82 15.28
CA LEU A 39 -1.81 -8.52 15.94
C LEU A 39 -1.78 -7.40 14.90
N PHE A 40 -0.93 -7.53 13.89
CA PHE A 40 -0.88 -6.60 12.76
C PHE A 40 -2.23 -6.46 12.08
N LYS A 41 -2.95 -7.57 11.85
CA LYS A 41 -4.28 -7.57 11.25
C LYS A 41 -5.33 -6.83 12.07
N GLN A 42 -5.22 -6.85 13.40
CA GLN A 42 -6.14 -6.13 14.29
C GLN A 42 -5.90 -4.62 14.27
N TYR A 43 -4.64 -4.19 14.15
CA TYR A 43 -4.27 -2.77 14.20
C TYR A 43 -4.09 -2.12 12.82
N LEU A 44 -4.10 -2.89 11.73
CA LEU A 44 -4.06 -2.35 10.38
C LEU A 44 -5.37 -1.60 10.07
N VAL A 45 -5.27 -0.28 9.98
CA VAL A 45 -6.37 0.60 9.58
C VAL A 45 -6.09 1.14 8.19
N VAL A 46 -7.03 0.91 7.27
CA VAL A 46 -6.98 1.42 5.90
C VAL A 46 -8.29 2.12 5.63
N GLU A 47 -8.23 3.44 5.50
CA GLU A 47 -9.41 4.27 5.32
C GLU A 47 -9.22 5.21 4.14
N ARG A 48 -10.31 5.45 3.42
CA ARG A 48 -10.32 6.45 2.36
C ARG A 48 -10.57 7.81 2.99
N ASP A 49 -9.80 8.80 2.56
CA ASP A 49 -10.00 10.17 3.03
C ASP A 49 -11.40 10.67 2.64
N ALA A 50 -12.08 11.34 3.58
CA ALA A 50 -13.44 11.82 3.37
C ALA A 50 -13.50 13.05 2.44
N SER A 51 -12.40 13.79 2.33
CA SER A 51 -12.30 15.02 1.55
C SER A 51 -11.55 14.81 0.23
N ASP A 52 -10.64 13.84 0.17
CA ASP A 52 -9.91 13.47 -1.06
C ASP A 52 -10.18 12.01 -1.47
N PRO A 53 -11.03 11.77 -2.48
CA PRO A 53 -11.31 10.43 -2.97
C PRO A 53 -10.08 9.70 -3.56
N ASN A 54 -8.99 10.40 -3.87
CA ASN A 54 -7.76 9.82 -4.39
C ASN A 54 -6.70 9.57 -3.30
N ARG A 55 -7.04 9.84 -2.03
CA ARG A 55 -6.14 9.62 -0.90
C ARG A 55 -6.61 8.45 -0.04
N LEU A 56 -5.68 7.54 0.23
CA LEU A 56 -5.85 6.44 1.16
C LEU A 56 -4.96 6.68 2.36
N ASN A 57 -5.56 6.77 3.54
CA ASN A 57 -4.84 6.87 4.80
C ASN A 57 -4.63 5.44 5.34
N THR A 58 -3.39 5.09 5.66
CA THR A 58 -3.04 3.76 6.14
C THR A 58 -2.21 3.88 7.40
N LEU A 59 -2.72 3.35 8.50
CA LEU A 59 -1.96 3.12 9.72
C LEU A 59 -1.36 1.72 9.63
N PHE A 60 -0.04 1.65 9.43
CA PHE A 60 0.70 0.42 9.30
C PHE A 60 1.62 0.27 10.52
N PRO A 61 1.26 -0.54 11.53
CA PRO A 61 2.08 -0.79 12.71
C PRO A 61 2.79 -2.15 12.61
N PRO A 62 3.91 -2.26 11.86
CA PRO A 62 4.63 -3.50 11.71
C PRO A 62 5.40 -3.85 12.98
N ASP A 63 5.42 -5.14 13.30
CA ASP A 63 6.26 -5.71 14.34
C ASP A 63 7.46 -6.37 13.67
N TYR A 64 8.62 -5.70 13.67
CA TYR A 64 9.81 -6.16 12.96
C TYR A 64 10.70 -7.06 13.83
N VAL A 65 11.19 -8.14 13.24
CA VAL A 65 12.20 -9.02 13.86
C VAL A 65 13.51 -8.24 14.05
N ASN A 66 14.22 -8.47 15.16
CA ASN A 66 15.51 -7.85 15.51
C ASN A 66 15.52 -6.33 15.78
N GLN A 67 14.45 -5.77 16.35
CA GLN A 67 14.41 -4.36 16.77
C GLN A 67 14.72 -3.34 15.65
N LEU A 68 14.37 -3.65 14.40
CA LEU A 68 14.43 -2.66 13.31
C LEU A 68 13.29 -1.64 13.50
N ARG A 69 13.45 -0.74 14.47
CA ARG A 69 12.41 0.20 14.94
C ARG A 69 12.17 1.38 13.99
N VAL A 70 13.09 1.62 13.06
CA VAL A 70 13.03 2.76 12.13
C VAL A 70 13.24 2.24 10.71
N PHE A 71 12.18 2.28 9.91
CA PHE A 71 12.22 2.00 8.49
C PHE A 71 11.75 3.26 7.75
N ALA A 72 12.70 4.02 7.23
CA ALA A 72 12.42 5.22 6.46
C ALA A 72 12.20 4.83 4.98
N VAL A 73 10.95 4.83 4.53
CA VAL A 73 10.58 4.63 3.13
C VAL A 73 10.02 5.90 2.54
N VAL A 74 10.57 6.29 1.39
CA VAL A 74 10.00 7.33 0.53
C VAL A 74 9.16 6.64 -0.53
N ASN A 75 7.84 6.59 -0.30
CA ASN A 75 6.89 6.04 -1.26
C ASN A 75 6.35 7.15 -2.16
N GLN A 76 6.90 7.26 -3.38
CA GLN A 76 6.44 8.21 -4.40
C GLN A 76 5.58 7.48 -5.44
N PHE A 77 4.28 7.78 -5.46
CA PHE A 77 3.41 7.37 -6.55
C PHE A 77 3.49 8.38 -7.70
N ARG A 78 3.86 7.90 -8.88
CA ARG A 78 3.70 8.62 -10.14
C ARG A 78 2.46 8.07 -10.84
N LEU A 79 1.55 8.94 -11.23
CA LEU A 79 0.42 8.58 -12.09
C LEU A 79 0.99 8.38 -13.49
N GLN A 80 1.20 7.13 -13.90
CA GLN A 80 1.59 6.67 -15.24
C GLN A 80 2.70 7.49 -15.93
N TYR A 81 3.89 6.90 -16.13
CA TYR A 81 4.69 7.36 -17.26
C TYR A 81 3.84 7.18 -18.51
N SER A 82 3.62 8.26 -19.28
CA SER A 82 3.19 8.10 -20.65
C SER A 82 4.19 7.16 -21.30
N GLU A 83 3.72 6.04 -21.85
CA GLU A 83 4.52 5.22 -22.75
C GLU A 83 4.80 6.07 -24.00
N GLU A 84 5.74 7.00 -23.88
CA GLU A 84 6.38 7.63 -25.02
C GLU A 84 7.55 6.72 -25.38
N SER A 85 7.21 5.61 -26.04
CA SER A 85 8.17 4.81 -26.77
C SER A 85 8.23 5.35 -28.20
N ALA A 86 9.44 5.74 -28.57
CA ALA A 86 9.86 6.39 -29.81
C ALA A 86 9.46 5.68 -31.10
#